data_AF-A0A7J7JS49-F1
#
_entry.id   AF-A0A7J7JS49-F1
#
_cell.length_a   1.000
_cell.length_b   1.000
_cell.length_c   1.000
_cell.angle_alpha   90.00
_cell.angle_beta   90.00
_cell.angle_gamma   90.00
#
_symmetry.space_group_name_H-M   'P 1'
#
loop_
_entity.id
_entity.type
_entity.pdbx_description
1 polymer ?
#
loop_
_entity_poly.entity_id
_entity_poly.type
_entity_poly.pdbx_seq_one_letter_code
_entity_poly.pdbx_strand_id
1 'polypeptide(L)'
;MVPANCRQFRKLPLNSPLLLQKIFSEVGCRIVIGKETVLSEIDPHIKAHLNIGPSNALFDCSSYPLVNTALCLARRMTSSNCSIVFKCYGQMNHVQQLVTNFLTEYPTIQPHLSVVEQKPLDQNIVDFLMDHTMDYSVKLLSEQIYSGDEPPGRLSKVMNSMVDILDWESSYKNYGTSVKLQPTNKAGLFSTLGHVLKRQCILNPVVIQTPIFDAKVKYRHKNLLTNSPYEIYQYCRRVPDVELENALTCLTTYSLEVKKNILQKHKANPQEFYGQIKLAENLLKIVKGGDKSLLEECIEASRHLFYKKERKSLSEQGINSIKNVCHSATIPYKPSIPLHVLCELFTKALPHHIAPRFDAFVEEILADGTLTCNGQPINLDHKFSPTNILADTTLLASKNTAFVVKWETGTSPIPST
;
A
#
# COMPACT_ATOMS: atom_id res chain seq x y z
N MET A 1 4.82 56.24 2.65
CA MET A 1 4.37 55.83 1.30
C MET A 1 4.49 54.31 1.23
N VAL A 2 3.36 53.62 1.14
CA VAL A 2 3.23 52.16 1.01
C VAL A 2 2.52 51.93 -0.32
N PRO A 3 3.03 51.12 -1.27
CA PRO A 3 2.25 50.80 -2.45
C PRO A 3 1.10 49.87 -2.06
N ALA A 4 -0.10 50.35 -2.33
CA ALA A 4 -1.34 49.59 -2.38
C ALA A 4 -1.19 48.41 -3.35
N ASN A 5 -1.53 47.20 -2.88
CA ASN A 5 -2.25 46.15 -3.61
C ASN A 5 -2.29 44.85 -2.79
N CYS A 6 -2.98 44.88 -1.64
CA CYS A 6 -3.56 43.64 -1.12
C CYS A 6 -4.71 43.24 -2.03
N ARG A 7 -4.42 42.44 -3.07
CA ARG A 7 -5.47 41.73 -3.80
C ARG A 7 -6.00 40.62 -2.90
N GLN A 8 -7.26 40.73 -2.50
CA GLN A 8 -8.03 39.62 -1.93
C GLN A 8 -7.91 38.41 -2.86
N PHE A 9 -7.46 37.26 -2.32
CA PHE A 9 -7.53 36.00 -3.05
C PHE A 9 -9.00 35.55 -3.06
N ARG A 10 -9.65 35.65 -4.22
CA ARG A 10 -10.88 34.90 -4.47
C ARG A 10 -10.50 33.42 -4.61
N LYS A 11 -11.10 32.53 -3.81
CA LYS A 11 -11.26 31.13 -4.21
C LYS A 11 -12.03 31.13 -5.52
N LEU A 12 -11.35 30.85 -6.63
CA LEU A 12 -11.99 30.75 -7.95
C LEU A 12 -12.20 29.26 -8.28
N PRO A 13 -13.41 28.86 -8.70
CA PRO A 13 -13.69 27.49 -9.10
C PRO A 13 -12.90 27.13 -10.37
N LEU A 14 -12.44 25.88 -10.40
CA LEU A 14 -11.52 25.28 -11.36
C LEU A 14 -12.19 24.98 -12.73
N ASN A 15 -12.95 25.93 -13.30
CA ASN A 15 -13.79 25.70 -14.48
C ASN A 15 -13.54 26.66 -15.67
N SER A 16 -12.39 27.33 -15.77
CA SER A 16 -12.06 28.19 -16.93
C SER A 16 -10.96 27.58 -17.82
N PRO A 17 -11.31 27.07 -19.01
CA PRO A 17 -10.35 26.52 -19.99
C PRO A 17 -9.27 27.52 -20.43
N LEU A 18 -9.61 28.80 -20.51
CA LEU A 18 -8.72 29.88 -20.94
C LEU A 18 -7.63 30.21 -19.90
N LEU A 19 -7.90 29.97 -18.60
CA LEU A 19 -6.93 30.20 -17.53
C LEU A 19 -5.84 29.12 -17.52
N LEU A 20 -6.24 27.86 -17.76
CA LEU A 20 -5.33 26.73 -17.90
C LEU A 20 -4.41 26.94 -19.12
N GLN A 21 -4.97 27.31 -20.27
CA GLN A 21 -4.22 27.54 -21.50
C GLN A 21 -3.14 28.64 -21.36
N LYS A 22 -3.42 29.70 -20.60
CA LYS A 22 -2.48 30.81 -20.33
C LYS A 22 -1.36 30.42 -19.35
N ILE A 23 -1.67 29.60 -18.33
CA ILE A 23 -0.67 29.03 -17.42
C ILE A 23 0.27 28.06 -18.17
N PHE A 24 -0.26 27.31 -19.14
CA PHE A 24 0.50 26.34 -19.94
C PHE A 24 1.36 26.96 -21.05
N SER A 25 1.06 28.18 -21.52
CA SER A 25 1.87 28.89 -22.52
C SER A 25 3.06 29.66 -21.94
N GLU A 26 3.00 30.04 -20.66
CA GLU A 26 4.05 30.86 -20.00
C GLU A 26 5.03 30.04 -19.15
N VAL A 27 4.67 28.82 -18.77
CA VAL A 27 5.51 27.92 -17.95
C VAL A 27 5.65 26.61 -18.70
N GLY A 28 6.84 26.29 -19.18
CA GLY A 28 7.16 25.04 -19.89
C GLY A 28 7.06 23.81 -18.98
N CYS A 29 5.86 23.46 -18.55
CA CYS A 29 5.56 22.28 -17.74
C CYS A 29 4.55 21.38 -18.48
N ARG A 30 4.93 20.10 -18.66
CA ARG A 30 4.03 19.02 -19.09
C ARG A 30 3.66 18.15 -17.90
N ILE A 31 2.42 18.21 -17.41
CA ILE A 31 1.68 17.09 -16.78
C ILE A 31 0.17 17.39 -16.85
N VAL A 32 -0.65 16.57 -17.52
CA VAL A 32 -1.91 15.91 -17.05
C VAL A 32 -2.26 14.80 -18.09
N ILE A 33 -3.04 13.74 -17.83
CA ILE A 33 -4.52 13.77 -17.89
C ILE A 33 -5.14 12.68 -16.98
N GLY A 34 -6.19 13.07 -16.24
CA GLY A 34 -7.37 12.24 -15.99
C GLY A 34 -8.61 12.93 -16.58
N LYS A 35 -9.41 12.15 -17.33
CA LYS A 35 -10.58 12.44 -18.19
C LYS A 35 -10.31 13.09 -19.56
N GLU A 36 -10.69 12.35 -20.61
CA GLU A 36 -10.63 12.74 -22.02
C GLU A 36 -11.48 13.98 -22.31
N THR A 37 -10.90 14.90 -23.07
CA THR A 37 -11.60 15.60 -24.16
C THR A 37 -10.92 15.15 -25.44
N VAL A 38 -11.72 14.78 -26.44
CA VAL A 38 -11.27 14.28 -27.75
C VAL A 38 -10.36 15.32 -28.41
N LEU A 39 -9.12 14.92 -28.72
CA LEU A 39 -8.19 15.72 -29.52
C LEU A 39 -8.17 15.16 -30.95
N SER A 40 -9.07 15.68 -31.78
CA SER A 40 -8.87 15.71 -33.23
C SER A 40 -8.88 17.18 -33.64
N GLU A 41 -7.83 17.58 -34.38
CA GLU A 41 -7.57 18.91 -34.97
C GLU A 41 -6.77 19.89 -34.09
N ILE A 42 -5.44 19.85 -34.26
CA ILE A 42 -4.56 20.99 -33.96
C ILE A 42 -3.65 21.23 -35.18
N ASP A 43 -3.60 22.52 -35.55
CA ASP A 43 -2.91 23.17 -36.66
C ASP A 43 -1.38 22.88 -36.73
N PRO A 44 -0.83 22.56 -37.93
CA PRO A 44 0.61 22.36 -38.14
C PRO A 44 1.53 23.53 -37.73
N HIS A 45 1.02 24.76 -37.63
CA HIS A 45 1.85 25.94 -37.34
C HIS A 45 2.34 26.06 -35.88
N ILE A 46 1.83 25.26 -34.95
CA ILE A 46 2.20 25.34 -33.51
C ILE A 46 3.47 24.51 -33.18
N LYS A 47 3.98 23.71 -34.12
CA LYS A 47 5.12 22.79 -33.88
C LYS A 47 6.49 23.47 -33.73
N ALA A 48 6.63 24.76 -34.06
CA ALA A 48 7.95 25.41 -34.21
C ALA A 48 8.51 26.10 -32.95
N HIS A 49 7.80 26.15 -31.81
CA HIS A 49 8.21 26.97 -30.66
C HIS A 49 8.29 26.26 -29.29
N LEU A 50 8.44 24.93 -29.26
CA LEU A 50 8.57 24.18 -28.01
C LEU A 50 9.97 23.56 -27.87
N ASN A 51 10.86 24.26 -27.16
CA ASN A 51 12.10 23.68 -26.65
C ASN A 51 11.80 23.04 -25.27
N ILE A 52 11.82 21.71 -25.19
CA ILE A 52 11.48 20.95 -23.97
C ILE A 52 12.68 20.07 -23.58
N GLY A 53 13.22 20.27 -22.37
CA GLY A 53 14.30 19.44 -21.80
C GLY A 53 13.81 18.19 -21.04
N PRO A 54 14.70 17.24 -20.69
CA PRO A 54 14.37 16.00 -19.97
C PRO A 54 13.91 16.28 -18.51
N SER A 55 12.99 15.47 -17.98
CA SER A 55 12.39 15.65 -16.63
C SER A 55 12.34 14.32 -15.87
N ASN A 56 12.71 14.30 -14.59
CA ASN A 56 12.70 13.08 -13.75
C ASN A 56 11.66 13.16 -12.62
N ALA A 57 11.17 12.00 -12.14
CA ALA A 57 10.16 11.88 -11.08
C ALA A 57 10.67 11.03 -9.91
N LEU A 58 10.37 11.45 -8.67
CA LEU A 58 10.72 10.76 -7.41
C LEU A 58 9.49 10.16 -6.72
N PHE A 59 9.65 8.94 -6.23
CA PHE A 59 8.60 8.20 -5.52
C PHE A 59 9.09 7.69 -4.16
N ASP A 60 8.34 8.00 -3.11
CA ASP A 60 8.47 7.40 -1.77
C ASP A 60 7.59 6.13 -1.71
N CYS A 61 8.24 4.98 -1.51
CA CYS A 61 7.60 3.65 -1.53
C CYS A 61 6.93 3.24 -0.21
N SER A 62 6.72 4.15 0.74
CA SER A 62 6.13 3.81 2.04
C SER A 62 4.70 3.25 1.99
N SER A 63 3.97 3.39 0.86
CA SER A 63 2.65 2.79 0.70
C SER A 63 2.37 2.24 -0.70
N TYR A 64 1.67 1.11 -0.77
CA TYR A 64 1.31 0.44 -2.01
C TYR A 64 0.52 1.30 -3.03
N PRO A 65 -0.46 2.13 -2.62
CA PRO A 65 -1.15 3.02 -3.56
C PRO A 65 -0.22 4.02 -4.26
N LEU A 66 0.85 4.47 -3.59
CA LEU A 66 1.86 5.34 -4.20
C LEU A 66 2.66 4.61 -5.27
N VAL A 67 3.08 3.38 -5.00
CA VAL A 67 3.78 2.54 -6.00
C VAL A 67 2.88 2.31 -7.21
N ASN A 68 1.61 1.92 -7.04
CA ASN A 68 0.71 1.71 -8.18
C ASN A 68 0.46 3.00 -8.98
N THR A 69 0.31 4.14 -8.31
CA THR A 69 0.16 5.44 -8.98
C THR A 69 1.43 5.80 -9.76
N ALA A 70 2.61 5.59 -9.17
CA ALA A 70 3.91 5.81 -9.81
C ALA A 70 4.04 4.99 -11.10
N LEU A 71 3.71 3.70 -11.00
CA LEU A 71 3.73 2.75 -12.10
C LEU A 71 2.72 3.12 -13.20
N CYS A 72 1.52 3.57 -12.84
CA CYS A 72 0.53 4.06 -13.79
C CYS A 72 0.97 5.34 -14.50
N LEU A 73 1.63 6.27 -13.80
CA LEU A 73 2.21 7.46 -14.41
C LEU A 73 3.39 7.10 -15.33
N ALA A 74 4.24 6.17 -14.91
CA ALA A 74 5.35 5.66 -15.71
C ALA A 74 4.90 5.16 -17.08
N ARG A 75 3.81 4.37 -17.13
CA ARG A 75 3.23 3.89 -18.39
C ARG A 75 2.78 5.01 -19.32
N ARG A 76 2.38 6.16 -18.78
CA ARG A 76 1.89 7.30 -19.56
C ARG A 76 3.00 8.26 -19.97
N MET A 77 4.15 8.20 -19.31
CA MET A 77 5.32 9.05 -19.58
C MET A 77 6.29 8.46 -20.61
N THR A 78 5.85 7.51 -21.44
CA THR A 78 6.66 6.77 -22.45
C THR A 78 7.27 7.64 -23.56
N SER A 79 7.18 8.98 -23.49
CA SER A 79 8.00 9.85 -24.31
C SER A 79 9.46 9.87 -23.80
N SER A 80 10.40 9.73 -24.72
CA SER A 80 11.73 9.12 -24.60
C SER A 80 12.79 9.78 -23.71
N ASN A 81 12.48 10.47 -22.61
CA ASN A 81 13.50 11.16 -21.79
C ASN A 81 13.14 11.34 -20.29
N CYS A 82 12.22 10.56 -19.74
CA CYS A 82 11.85 10.68 -18.32
C CYS A 82 12.45 9.53 -17.52
N SER A 83 13.27 9.82 -16.49
CA SER A 83 13.69 8.80 -15.53
C SER A 83 12.86 8.83 -14.24
N ILE A 84 12.63 7.64 -13.69
CA ILE A 84 11.80 7.36 -12.53
C ILE A 84 12.72 6.81 -11.44
N VAL A 85 12.77 7.51 -10.32
CA VAL A 85 13.60 7.12 -9.17
C VAL A 85 12.68 6.67 -8.03
N PHE A 86 12.82 5.41 -7.62
CA PHE A 86 12.17 4.88 -6.42
C PHE A 86 13.14 4.95 -5.24
N LYS A 87 12.74 5.62 -4.16
CA LYS A 87 13.46 5.61 -2.88
C LYS A 87 12.81 4.66 -1.90
N CYS A 88 13.66 3.86 -1.24
CA CYS A 88 13.23 2.82 -0.31
C CYS A 88 13.96 3.00 1.02
N TYR A 89 13.20 3.06 2.12
CA TYR A 89 13.73 3.00 3.48
C TYR A 89 13.65 1.56 3.98
N GLY A 90 14.71 0.78 3.75
CA GLY A 90 14.71 -0.66 4.05
C GLY A 90 13.84 -1.50 3.10
N GLN A 91 13.92 -2.83 3.24
CA GLN A 91 13.26 -3.81 2.37
C GLN A 91 13.55 -3.66 0.86
N MET A 92 14.79 -3.33 0.50
CA MET A 92 15.20 -3.10 -0.90
C MET A 92 14.82 -4.26 -1.83
N ASN A 93 15.00 -5.51 -1.37
CA ASN A 93 14.65 -6.72 -2.12
C ASN A 93 13.17 -6.75 -2.53
N HIS A 94 12.26 -6.27 -1.67
CA HIS A 94 10.81 -6.28 -1.96
C HIS A 94 10.42 -5.20 -2.97
N VAL A 95 10.97 -3.98 -2.84
CA VAL A 95 10.70 -2.94 -3.83
C VAL A 95 11.32 -3.31 -5.17
N GLN A 96 12.53 -3.88 -5.18
CA GLN A 96 13.14 -4.44 -6.38
C GLN A 96 12.27 -5.53 -7.01
N GLN A 97 11.68 -6.43 -6.21
CA GLN A 97 10.76 -7.45 -6.71
C GLN A 97 9.49 -6.84 -7.30
N LEU A 98 8.87 -5.86 -6.64
CA LEU A 98 7.69 -5.15 -7.17
C LEU A 98 7.99 -4.44 -8.50
N VAL A 99 9.12 -3.74 -8.56
CA VAL A 99 9.61 -3.09 -9.77
C VAL A 99 9.89 -4.13 -10.86
N THR A 100 10.52 -5.25 -10.52
CA THR A 100 10.81 -6.34 -11.47
C THR A 100 9.52 -6.93 -12.01
N ASN A 101 8.56 -7.30 -11.17
CA ASN A 101 7.26 -7.82 -11.56
C ASN A 101 6.53 -6.87 -12.51
N PHE A 102 6.60 -5.57 -12.22
CA PHE A 102 6.04 -4.55 -13.11
C PHE A 102 6.77 -4.47 -14.45
N LEU A 103 8.11 -4.47 -14.46
CA LEU A 103 8.90 -4.41 -15.69
C LEU A 103 8.74 -5.67 -16.54
N THR A 104 8.52 -6.84 -15.93
CA THR A 104 8.15 -8.07 -16.65
C THR A 104 6.82 -7.91 -17.39
N GLU A 105 5.86 -7.21 -16.78
CA GLU A 105 4.57 -6.94 -17.41
C GLU A 105 4.65 -5.79 -18.46
N TYR A 106 5.66 -4.91 -18.36
CA TYR A 106 5.87 -3.75 -19.24
C TYR A 106 7.35 -3.54 -19.63
N PRO A 107 7.91 -4.39 -20.50
CA PRO A 107 9.35 -4.38 -20.81
C PRO A 107 9.82 -3.10 -21.51
N THR A 108 8.91 -2.33 -22.13
CA THR A 108 9.25 -1.08 -22.84
C THR A 108 9.65 0.08 -21.91
N ILE A 109 9.48 -0.06 -20.59
CA ILE A 109 9.74 0.99 -19.59
C ILE A 109 11.18 0.89 -19.01
N GLN A 110 11.90 -0.20 -19.31
CA GLN A 110 13.17 -0.56 -18.64
C GLN A 110 14.31 0.47 -18.66
N PRO A 111 14.58 1.28 -19.71
CA PRO A 111 15.78 2.14 -19.75
C PRO A 111 15.72 3.36 -18.80
N HIS A 112 14.67 3.49 -17.99
CA HIS A 112 14.36 4.74 -17.30
C HIS A 112 14.09 4.60 -15.80
N LEU A 113 14.33 3.44 -15.19
CA LEU A 113 13.89 3.16 -13.83
C LEU A 113 15.07 2.80 -12.93
N SER A 114 15.29 3.59 -11.87
CA SER A 114 16.34 3.36 -10.88
C SER A 114 15.75 3.21 -9.47
N VAL A 115 16.26 2.23 -8.72
CA VAL A 115 15.92 2.03 -7.30
C VAL A 115 17.15 2.43 -6.50
N VAL A 116 17.01 3.43 -5.64
CA VAL A 116 18.11 3.97 -4.85
C VAL A 116 17.85 3.68 -3.37
N GLU A 117 18.79 2.97 -2.73
CA GLU A 117 18.79 2.81 -1.29
C GLU A 117 19.17 4.14 -0.63
N GLN A 118 18.35 4.57 0.32
CA GLN A 118 18.63 5.78 1.06
C GLN A 118 19.57 5.48 2.23
N LYS A 119 20.77 6.05 2.17
CA LYS A 119 21.70 6.05 3.30
C LYS A 119 21.21 7.03 4.38
N PRO A 120 21.44 6.74 5.67
CA PRO A 120 21.22 7.71 6.73
C PRO A 120 22.02 8.99 6.46
N LEU A 121 21.49 10.14 6.87
CA LEU A 121 22.24 11.40 6.84
C LEU A 121 23.36 11.34 7.88
N ASP A 122 24.61 11.27 7.42
CA ASP A 122 25.81 11.47 8.26
C ASP A 122 26.12 12.98 8.43
N GLN A 123 25.08 13.80 8.66
CA GLN A 123 25.26 15.24 8.87
C GLN A 123 25.16 15.56 10.36
N ASN A 124 26.04 16.44 10.85
CA ASN A 124 25.95 16.96 12.20
C ASN A 124 24.63 17.74 12.38
N ILE A 125 23.97 17.57 13.52
CA ILE A 125 22.72 18.26 13.82
C ILE A 125 22.87 19.79 13.80
N VAL A 126 24.04 20.33 14.16
CA VAL A 126 24.31 21.77 14.13
C VAL A 126 24.33 22.26 12.69
N ASP A 127 25.07 21.58 11.81
CA ASP A 127 25.14 21.93 10.38
C ASP A 127 23.75 21.80 9.74
N PHE A 128 23.02 20.73 10.06
CA PHE A 128 21.64 20.57 9.62
C PHE A 128 20.76 21.76 10.02
N LEU A 129 20.85 22.21 11.27
CA LEU A 129 20.04 23.32 11.75
C LEU A 129 20.48 24.62 11.06
N MET A 130 21.78 24.89 10.97
CA MET A 130 22.30 26.12 10.37
C MET A 130 22.01 26.23 8.87
N ASP A 131 22.23 25.16 8.13
CA ASP A 131 22.11 25.14 6.67
C ASP A 131 20.67 25.12 6.19
N HIS A 132 19.76 24.57 7.01
CA HIS A 132 18.41 24.30 6.55
C HIS A 132 17.34 25.05 7.32
N THR A 133 17.48 25.32 8.63
CA THR A 133 16.37 25.92 9.39
C THR A 133 16.18 27.42 9.18
N MET A 134 17.21 28.14 8.76
CA MET A 134 17.18 29.60 8.53
C MET A 134 16.12 30.02 7.49
N ASP A 135 15.84 29.15 6.52
CA ASP A 135 14.87 29.43 5.46
C ASP A 135 13.42 29.09 5.83
N TYR A 136 13.20 28.42 6.96
CA TYR A 136 11.87 28.06 7.44
C TYR A 136 11.36 29.12 8.41
N SER A 137 10.33 29.86 8.00
CA SER A 137 9.64 30.71 8.97
C SER A 137 8.97 29.82 10.02
N VAL A 138 9.18 30.12 11.30
CA VAL A 138 8.53 29.46 12.45
C VAL A 138 7.00 29.41 12.27
N LYS A 139 6.43 30.40 11.59
CA LYS A 139 5.00 30.47 11.24
C LYS A 139 4.54 29.34 10.33
N LEU A 140 5.35 28.95 9.35
CA LEU A 140 5.08 27.84 8.43
C LEU A 140 5.17 26.49 9.14
N LEU A 141 6.09 26.36 10.09
CA LEU A 141 6.17 25.18 10.96
C LEU A 141 4.97 25.12 11.92
N SER A 142 4.50 26.27 12.43
CA SER A 142 3.35 26.32 13.34
C SER A 142 2.03 25.92 12.68
N GLU A 143 1.77 26.31 11.42
CA GLU A 143 0.54 25.92 10.72
C GLU A 143 0.41 24.39 10.55
N GLN A 144 1.53 23.66 10.58
CA GLN A 144 1.55 22.20 10.58
C GLN A 144 1.38 21.56 11.95
N ILE A 145 1.88 22.22 13.00
CA ILE A 145 1.80 21.73 14.39
C ILE A 145 0.37 21.88 14.92
N TYR A 146 -0.36 22.91 14.46
CA TYR A 146 -1.67 23.28 15.00
C TYR A 146 -2.87 22.83 14.16
N SER A 147 -2.68 22.14 13.04
CA SER A 147 -3.78 21.75 12.12
C SER A 147 -4.42 20.38 12.41
N GLY A 148 -4.19 19.79 13.59
CA GLY A 148 -4.83 18.53 13.99
C GLY A 148 -5.25 18.50 15.46
N ASP A 149 -6.26 17.67 15.77
CA ASP A 149 -6.80 17.43 17.13
C ASP A 149 -5.81 16.73 18.08
N GLU A 150 -4.57 16.50 17.66
CA GLU A 150 -3.53 15.93 18.53
C GLU A 150 -2.89 17.03 19.40
N PRO A 151 -2.50 16.70 20.65
CA PRO A 151 -1.83 17.65 21.53
C PRO A 151 -0.60 18.28 20.84
N PRO A 152 -0.27 19.55 21.15
CA PRO A 152 0.72 20.35 20.43
C PRO A 152 1.96 19.52 20.09
N GLY A 153 2.15 19.38 18.77
CA GLY A 153 3.01 18.38 18.16
C GLY A 153 4.44 18.43 18.67
N ARG A 154 4.95 17.26 19.07
CA ARG A 154 6.35 17.03 19.41
C ARG A 154 7.25 17.60 18.30
N LEU A 155 8.33 18.28 18.68
CA LEU A 155 9.41 18.76 17.79
C LEU A 155 9.83 17.72 16.76
N SER A 156 9.78 16.43 17.10
CA SER A 156 10.05 15.32 16.18
C SER A 156 9.20 15.34 14.88
N LYS A 157 7.92 15.76 14.92
CA LYS A 157 7.09 15.85 13.71
C LYS A 157 7.57 16.95 12.76
N VAL A 158 8.01 18.06 13.33
CA VAL A 158 8.59 19.19 12.59
C VAL A 158 9.93 18.77 11.97
N MET A 159 10.77 18.08 12.76
CA MET A 159 12.04 17.56 12.26
C MET A 159 11.83 16.52 11.15
N ASN A 160 10.89 15.60 11.28
CA ASN A 160 10.55 14.64 10.22
C ASN A 160 10.10 15.34 8.93
N SER A 161 9.33 16.42 9.09
CA SER A 161 8.89 17.25 7.98
C SER A 161 10.06 17.89 7.25
N MET A 162 11.06 18.42 7.99
CA MET A 162 12.30 18.97 7.42
C MET A 162 13.15 17.91 6.72
N VAL A 163 13.27 16.71 7.30
CA VAL A 163 13.99 15.59 6.67
C VAL A 163 13.34 15.19 5.33
N ASP A 164 12.01 15.14 5.25
CA ASP A 164 11.27 14.89 4.00
C ASP A 164 11.59 15.93 2.89
N ILE A 165 12.05 17.13 3.27
CA ILE A 165 12.45 18.22 2.38
C ILE A 165 13.82 18.03 1.82
N LEU A 166 14.78 17.86 2.72
CA LEU A 166 16.17 17.67 2.35
C LEU A 166 16.34 16.40 1.53
N ASP A 167 15.50 15.40 1.79
CA ASP A 167 15.43 14.22 0.96
C ASP A 167 15.03 14.54 -0.50
N TRP A 168 14.00 15.37 -0.70
CA TRP A 168 13.60 15.77 -2.05
C TRP A 168 14.62 16.70 -2.70
N GLU A 169 15.17 17.66 -1.96
CA GLU A 169 16.24 18.55 -2.45
C GLU A 169 17.46 17.76 -2.92
N SER A 170 17.93 16.81 -2.08
CA SER A 170 19.02 15.91 -2.43
C SER A 170 18.68 15.06 -3.64
N SER A 171 17.45 14.52 -3.73
CA SER A 171 17.00 13.79 -4.90
C SER A 171 16.99 14.65 -6.16
N TYR A 172 16.67 15.93 -6.01
CA TYR A 172 16.63 16.87 -7.10
C TYR A 172 18.04 17.16 -7.60
N LYS A 173 18.96 17.53 -6.70
CA LYS A 173 20.36 17.82 -7.03
C LYS A 173 21.07 16.63 -7.67
N ASN A 174 20.83 15.42 -7.14
CA ASN A 174 21.53 14.22 -7.58
C ASN A 174 20.87 13.55 -8.80
N TYR A 175 19.56 13.68 -8.97
CA TYR A 175 18.81 12.92 -9.98
C TYR A 175 17.81 13.76 -10.80
N GLY A 176 17.78 15.09 -10.68
CA GLY A 176 16.89 15.97 -11.47
C GLY A 176 15.40 15.78 -11.19
N THR A 177 15.02 15.31 -10.00
CA THR A 177 13.64 14.90 -9.68
C THR A 177 12.66 16.06 -9.46
N SER A 178 12.10 16.55 -10.56
CA SER A 178 11.16 17.69 -10.59
C SER A 178 9.76 17.42 -10.04
N VAL A 179 9.35 16.14 -9.94
CA VAL A 179 8.01 15.73 -9.52
C VAL A 179 8.07 14.85 -8.28
N LYS A 180 7.23 15.14 -7.28
CA LYS A 180 7.04 14.27 -6.10
C LYS A 180 5.57 13.88 -5.96
N LEU A 181 5.32 12.57 -5.84
CA LEU A 181 4.00 12.06 -5.47
C LEU A 181 3.84 12.02 -3.96
N GLN A 182 2.63 12.29 -3.50
CA GLN A 182 2.36 12.28 -2.06
C GLN A 182 0.90 12.00 -1.68
N PRO A 183 0.63 11.28 -0.58
CA PRO A 183 -0.72 11.15 -0.05
C PRO A 183 -1.34 12.49 0.42
N THR A 184 -2.66 12.65 0.24
CA THR A 184 -3.38 13.90 0.59
C THR A 184 -3.26 14.33 2.05
N ASN A 185 -3.05 13.41 3.00
CA ASN A 185 -2.88 13.75 4.42
C ASN A 185 -1.60 14.54 4.75
N LYS A 186 -0.66 14.64 3.79
CA LYS A 186 0.56 15.44 3.93
C LYS A 186 0.51 16.72 3.08
N ALA A 187 -0.65 17.10 2.53
CA ALA A 187 -0.81 18.22 1.60
C ALA A 187 -0.20 19.55 2.08
N GLY A 188 -0.43 19.94 3.34
CA GLY A 188 0.06 21.21 3.89
C GLY A 188 1.58 21.27 4.07
N LEU A 189 2.23 20.11 4.18
CA LEU A 189 3.69 20.04 4.24
C LEU A 189 4.32 20.38 2.90
N PHE A 190 3.67 19.98 1.80
CA PHE A 190 4.33 19.98 0.51
C PHE A 190 4.16 21.26 -0.30
N SER A 191 3.13 22.06 -0.01
CA SER A 191 3.04 23.44 -0.51
C SER A 191 4.19 24.30 0.01
N THR A 192 4.47 24.21 1.32
CA THR A 192 5.58 24.88 2.01
C THR A 192 6.92 24.51 1.39
N LEU A 193 7.09 23.23 1.14
CA LEU A 193 8.22 22.61 0.47
C LEU A 193 8.48 23.10 -0.94
N GLY A 194 7.44 23.16 -1.77
CA GLY A 194 7.55 23.71 -3.12
C GLY A 194 8.06 25.15 -3.10
N HIS A 195 7.68 25.94 -2.09
CA HIS A 195 8.19 27.30 -1.90
C HIS A 195 9.67 27.35 -1.49
N VAL A 196 10.10 26.48 -0.56
CA VAL A 196 11.51 26.42 -0.12
C VAL A 196 12.41 26.00 -1.27
N LEU A 197 12.05 24.91 -1.98
CA LEU A 197 12.80 24.45 -3.14
C LEU A 197 12.81 25.48 -4.27
N LYS A 198 11.71 26.20 -4.49
CA LYS A 198 11.66 27.27 -5.49
C LYS A 198 12.59 28.44 -5.14
N ARG A 199 12.78 28.73 -3.85
CA ARG A 199 13.74 29.75 -3.38
C ARG A 199 15.18 29.29 -3.51
N GLN A 200 15.47 28.06 -3.13
CA GLN A 200 16.84 27.54 -3.07
C GLN A 200 17.38 27.04 -4.41
N CYS A 201 16.51 26.53 -5.30
CA CYS A 201 16.94 25.79 -6.48
C CYS A 201 16.54 26.42 -7.83
N ILE A 202 15.96 27.63 -7.88
CA ILE A 202 15.60 28.35 -9.13
C ILE A 202 14.72 27.51 -10.09
N LEU A 203 13.92 26.58 -9.58
CA LEU A 203 13.16 25.63 -10.41
C LEU A 203 11.70 25.52 -9.97
N ASN A 204 10.86 24.94 -10.83
CA ASN A 204 9.41 24.78 -10.63
C ASN A 204 9.09 23.32 -10.21
N PRO A 205 9.31 22.93 -8.95
CA PRO A 205 8.95 21.61 -8.47
C PRO A 205 7.42 21.42 -8.52
N VAL A 206 6.99 20.21 -8.90
CA VAL A 206 5.58 19.83 -8.97
C VAL A 206 5.29 18.77 -7.92
N VAL A 207 4.35 19.05 -7.04
CA VAL A 207 3.81 18.08 -6.10
C VAL A 207 2.48 17.57 -6.63
N ILE A 208 2.35 16.26 -6.78
CA ILE A 208 1.08 15.62 -7.14
C ILE A 208 0.55 14.87 -5.93
N GLN A 209 -0.65 15.25 -5.50
CA GLN A 209 -1.32 14.58 -4.40
C GLN A 209 -2.07 13.36 -4.90
N THR A 210 -1.87 12.23 -4.23
CA THR A 210 -2.60 10.99 -4.43
C THR A 210 -3.66 10.84 -3.35
N PRO A 211 -4.90 10.47 -3.72
CA PRO A 211 -5.94 10.23 -2.74
C PRO A 211 -5.53 9.07 -1.82
N ILE A 212 -5.80 9.23 -0.53
CA ILE A 212 -5.66 8.12 0.41
C ILE A 212 -6.87 7.22 0.22
N PHE A 213 -6.61 5.98 -0.15
CA PHE A 213 -7.63 4.96 -0.13
C PHE A 213 -7.88 4.53 1.31
N ASP A 214 -8.89 5.15 1.94
CA ASP A 214 -9.41 4.76 3.25
C ASP A 214 -10.72 4.01 3.00
N ALA A 215 -10.64 2.69 2.82
CA ALA A 215 -11.83 1.86 2.77
C ALA A 215 -12.56 1.98 4.11
N LYS A 216 -13.88 2.22 4.13
CA LYS A 216 -14.65 2.21 5.38
C LYS A 216 -14.64 0.84 6.06
N VAL A 217 -14.20 -0.19 5.35
CA VAL A 217 -13.81 -1.45 5.97
C VAL A 217 -12.70 -1.15 6.97
N LYS A 218 -13.01 -1.25 8.26
CA LYS A 218 -12.04 -1.23 9.37
C LYS A 218 -11.05 -2.37 9.21
N TYR A 219 -10.15 -2.28 8.24
CA TYR A 219 -9.08 -3.22 8.06
C TYR A 219 -7.93 -2.72 8.93
N ARG A 220 -7.77 -3.36 10.09
CA ARG A 220 -6.71 -3.05 11.06
C ARG A 220 -5.30 -3.38 10.54
N HIS A 221 -5.18 -4.02 9.36
CA HIS A 221 -3.90 -4.49 8.83
C HIS A 221 -3.24 -3.46 7.93
N LYS A 222 -2.33 -2.66 8.52
CA LYS A 222 -1.66 -1.52 7.87
C LYS A 222 -0.64 -1.90 6.77
N ASN A 223 -0.30 -3.19 6.56
CA ASN A 223 0.77 -3.55 5.63
C ASN A 223 0.51 -4.82 4.81
N LEU A 224 0.05 -4.62 3.57
CA LEU A 224 -0.19 -5.67 2.56
C LEU A 224 1.04 -6.55 2.30
N LEU A 225 2.27 -6.04 2.42
CA LEU A 225 3.49 -6.80 2.12
C LEU A 225 3.70 -7.95 3.11
N THR A 226 3.47 -7.67 4.38
CA THR A 226 3.62 -8.64 5.48
C THR A 226 2.41 -9.55 5.68
N ASN A 227 1.29 -9.26 5.02
CA ASN A 227 0.09 -10.08 5.12
C ASN A 227 0.29 -11.40 4.39
N SER A 228 -0.35 -12.48 4.86
CA SER A 228 -0.37 -13.74 4.11
C SER A 228 -1.19 -13.56 2.81
N PRO A 229 -0.96 -14.38 1.77
CA PRO A 229 -1.82 -14.37 0.58
C PRO A 229 -3.31 -14.46 0.94
N TYR A 230 -3.65 -15.30 1.91
CA TYR A 230 -5.02 -15.46 2.37
C TYR A 230 -5.61 -14.18 2.96
N GLU A 231 -4.85 -13.46 3.80
CA GLU A 231 -5.30 -12.19 4.40
C GLU A 231 -5.56 -11.11 3.34
N ILE A 232 -4.75 -11.07 2.28
CA ILE A 232 -4.93 -10.16 1.14
C ILE A 232 -6.18 -10.56 0.34
N TYR A 233 -6.37 -11.85 0.07
CA TYR A 233 -7.57 -12.34 -0.61
C TYR A 233 -8.83 -11.99 0.18
N GLN A 234 -8.84 -12.27 1.48
CA GLN A 234 -9.95 -11.97 2.37
C GLN A 234 -10.22 -10.47 2.50
N TYR A 235 -9.19 -9.64 2.46
CA TYR A 235 -9.31 -8.18 2.41
C TYR A 235 -10.13 -7.75 1.20
N CYS A 236 -9.68 -8.14 0.00
CA CYS A 236 -10.34 -7.79 -1.25
C CYS A 236 -11.77 -8.33 -1.30
N ARG A 237 -11.98 -9.55 -0.80
CA ARG A 237 -13.31 -10.20 -0.75
C ARG A 237 -14.32 -9.44 0.09
N ARG A 238 -13.88 -8.67 1.09
CA ARG A 238 -14.76 -7.90 1.99
C ARG A 238 -14.99 -6.46 1.56
N VAL A 239 -14.37 -6.02 0.47
CA VAL A 239 -14.61 -4.67 -0.05
C VAL A 239 -16.10 -4.53 -0.41
N PRO A 240 -16.81 -3.57 0.20
CA PRO A 240 -18.21 -3.30 -0.10
C PRO A 240 -18.38 -2.97 -1.58
N ASP A 241 -19.50 -3.37 -2.17
CA ASP A 241 -19.79 -3.08 -3.58
C ASP A 241 -19.72 -1.58 -3.90
N VAL A 242 -20.11 -0.72 -2.95
CA VAL A 242 -20.04 0.75 -3.08
C VAL A 242 -18.61 1.30 -3.12
N GLU A 243 -17.62 0.55 -2.62
CA GLU A 243 -16.20 0.93 -2.63
C GLU A 243 -15.40 0.22 -3.72
N LEU A 244 -15.99 -0.80 -4.35
CA LEU A 244 -15.30 -1.70 -5.28
C LEU A 244 -14.70 -0.97 -6.48
N GLU A 245 -15.41 0.01 -7.06
CA GLU A 245 -14.91 0.82 -8.17
C GLU A 245 -13.68 1.65 -7.76
N ASN A 246 -13.71 2.26 -6.58
CA ASN A 246 -12.59 3.01 -6.04
C ASN A 246 -11.41 2.10 -5.73
N ALA A 247 -11.68 0.93 -5.13
CA ALA A 247 -10.66 -0.08 -4.82
C ALA A 247 -9.96 -0.58 -6.10
N LEU A 248 -10.74 -0.94 -7.13
CA LEU A 248 -10.19 -1.29 -8.44
C LEU A 248 -9.36 -0.14 -9.03
N THR A 249 -9.84 1.09 -8.90
CA THR A 249 -9.15 2.27 -9.45
C THR A 249 -7.80 2.52 -8.78
N CYS A 250 -7.74 2.46 -7.45
CA CYS A 250 -6.56 2.79 -6.66
C CYS A 250 -5.57 1.63 -6.51
N LEU A 251 -6.06 0.39 -6.42
CA LEU A 251 -5.26 -0.76 -6.01
C LEU A 251 -4.92 -1.71 -7.16
N THR A 252 -5.43 -1.47 -8.38
CA THR A 252 -5.12 -2.32 -9.54
C THR A 252 -4.49 -1.56 -10.69
N THR A 253 -3.77 -2.31 -11.53
CA THR A 253 -3.17 -1.82 -12.77
C THR A 253 -4.07 -2.01 -14.00
N TYR A 254 -5.33 -2.44 -13.80
CA TYR A 254 -6.27 -2.67 -14.90
C TYR A 254 -6.55 -1.38 -15.69
N SER A 255 -6.78 -1.54 -17.00
CA SER A 255 -7.25 -0.45 -17.86
C SER A 255 -8.66 -0.01 -17.47
N LEU A 256 -9.05 1.21 -17.88
CA LEU A 256 -10.39 1.73 -17.62
C LEU A 256 -11.49 0.84 -18.20
N GLU A 257 -11.27 0.30 -19.40
CA GLU A 257 -12.19 -0.63 -20.07
C GLU A 257 -12.34 -1.94 -19.30
N VAL A 258 -11.22 -2.52 -18.86
CA VAL A 258 -11.22 -3.74 -18.05
C VAL A 258 -11.97 -3.49 -16.73
N LYS A 259 -11.73 -2.36 -16.07
CA LYS A 259 -12.45 -1.96 -14.84
C LYS A 259 -13.95 -1.85 -15.08
N LYS A 260 -14.38 -1.19 -16.16
CA LYS A 260 -15.80 -1.10 -16.55
C LYS A 260 -16.43 -2.48 -16.77
N ASN A 261 -15.75 -3.36 -17.51
CA ASN A 261 -16.22 -4.71 -17.77
C ASN A 261 -16.34 -5.55 -16.49
N ILE A 262 -15.37 -5.43 -15.57
CA ILE A 262 -15.42 -6.09 -14.27
C ILE A 262 -16.63 -5.62 -13.46
N LEU A 263 -16.86 -4.32 -13.39
CA LEU A 263 -17.97 -3.73 -12.65
C LEU A 263 -19.33 -4.10 -13.28
N GLN A 264 -19.43 -4.16 -14.61
CA GLN A 264 -20.66 -4.60 -15.28
C GLN A 264 -21.00 -6.06 -14.97
N LYS A 265 -20.01 -6.96 -15.06
CA LYS A 265 -20.20 -8.39 -14.71
C LYS A 265 -20.56 -8.57 -13.23
N HIS A 266 -19.88 -7.83 -12.35
CA HIS A 266 -20.19 -7.86 -10.92
C HIS A 266 -21.60 -7.36 -10.62
N LYS A 267 -22.04 -6.25 -11.24
CA LYS A 267 -23.40 -5.72 -11.07
C LYS A 267 -24.48 -6.69 -11.56
N ALA A 268 -24.20 -7.49 -12.59
CA ALA A 268 -25.13 -8.51 -13.06
C ALA A 268 -25.31 -9.62 -12.02
N ASN A 269 -24.22 -10.07 -11.37
CA ASN A 269 -24.23 -11.16 -10.39
C ASN A 269 -23.39 -10.83 -9.14
N PRO A 270 -23.84 -9.94 -8.24
CA PRO A 270 -23.03 -9.49 -7.09
C PRO A 270 -22.71 -10.62 -6.11
N GLN A 271 -23.56 -11.64 -6.05
CA GLN A 271 -23.42 -12.83 -5.19
C GLN A 271 -22.19 -13.68 -5.54
N GLU A 272 -21.68 -13.56 -6.77
CA GLU A 272 -20.49 -14.29 -7.23
C GLU A 272 -19.20 -13.60 -6.79
N PHE A 273 -19.29 -12.39 -6.23
CA PHE A 273 -18.14 -11.58 -5.80
C PHE A 273 -17.10 -11.38 -6.92
N TYR A 274 -17.55 -11.35 -8.18
CA TYR A 274 -16.66 -11.35 -9.34
C TYR A 274 -15.65 -10.20 -9.30
N GLY A 275 -16.10 -8.99 -8.96
CA GLY A 275 -15.22 -7.84 -8.91
C GLY A 275 -14.24 -7.88 -7.75
N GLN A 276 -14.65 -8.38 -6.58
CA GLN A 276 -13.74 -8.59 -5.45
C GLN A 276 -12.71 -9.69 -5.73
N ILE A 277 -13.10 -10.76 -6.43
CA ILE A 277 -12.16 -11.82 -6.87
C ILE A 277 -11.13 -11.23 -7.83
N LYS A 278 -11.54 -10.38 -8.78
CA LYS A 278 -10.62 -9.71 -9.72
C LYS A 278 -9.70 -8.71 -9.01
N LEU A 279 -10.22 -8.00 -8.00
CA LEU A 279 -9.40 -7.15 -7.14
C LEU A 279 -8.34 -7.99 -6.39
N ALA A 280 -8.73 -9.13 -5.81
CA ALA A 280 -7.83 -10.05 -5.13
C ALA A 280 -6.76 -10.62 -6.05
N GLU A 281 -7.15 -11.06 -7.26
CA GLU A 281 -6.26 -11.57 -8.29
C GLU A 281 -5.14 -10.59 -8.61
N ASN A 282 -5.50 -9.34 -8.93
CA ASN A 282 -4.52 -8.33 -9.29
C ASN A 282 -3.63 -7.96 -8.09
N LEU A 283 -4.21 -7.82 -6.90
CA LEU A 283 -3.45 -7.44 -5.71
C LEU A 283 -2.47 -8.54 -5.28
N LEU A 284 -2.88 -9.81 -5.32
CA LEU A 284 -2.00 -10.96 -5.06
C LEU A 284 -0.88 -11.05 -6.08
N LYS A 285 -1.19 -10.88 -7.37
CA LYS A 285 -0.18 -10.86 -8.44
C LYS A 285 0.88 -9.81 -8.19
N ILE A 286 0.47 -8.58 -7.85
CA ILE A 286 1.42 -7.49 -7.65
C ILE A 286 2.20 -7.69 -6.34
N VAL A 287 1.52 -7.95 -5.22
CA VAL A 287 2.13 -7.97 -3.88
C VAL A 287 2.97 -9.23 -3.61
N LYS A 288 2.51 -10.39 -4.09
CA LYS A 288 3.15 -11.69 -3.82
C LYS A 288 3.89 -12.27 -5.02
N GLY A 289 3.82 -11.61 -6.18
CA GLY A 289 4.32 -12.18 -7.43
C GLY A 289 3.56 -13.45 -7.85
N GLY A 290 2.39 -13.70 -7.23
CA GLY A 290 1.63 -14.92 -7.43
C GLY A 290 1.01 -14.97 -8.81
N ASP A 291 0.93 -16.16 -9.39
CA ASP A 291 0.12 -16.40 -10.57
C ASP A 291 -1.33 -16.73 -10.16
N LYS A 292 -2.11 -17.23 -11.13
CA LYS A 292 -3.50 -17.61 -10.90
C LYS A 292 -3.65 -18.77 -9.90
N SER A 293 -2.62 -19.61 -9.72
CA SER A 293 -2.66 -20.73 -8.80
C SER A 293 -2.78 -20.28 -7.35
N LEU A 294 -2.08 -19.21 -6.96
CA LEU A 294 -2.15 -18.66 -5.60
C LEU A 294 -3.55 -18.14 -5.25
N LEU A 295 -4.25 -17.54 -6.23
CA LEU A 295 -5.64 -17.15 -6.06
C LEU A 295 -6.55 -18.38 -5.90
N GLU A 296 -6.34 -19.41 -6.72
CA GLU A 296 -7.09 -20.66 -6.66
C GLU A 296 -6.89 -21.36 -5.30
N GLU A 297 -5.66 -21.38 -4.76
CA GLU A 297 -5.36 -21.84 -3.40
C GLU A 297 -6.09 -21.02 -2.33
N CYS A 298 -6.13 -19.68 -2.45
CA CYS A 298 -6.85 -18.84 -1.49
C CYS A 298 -8.37 -19.08 -1.54
N ILE A 299 -8.93 -19.30 -2.73
CA ILE A 299 -10.34 -19.66 -2.93
C ILE A 299 -10.61 -21.02 -2.29
N GLU A 300 -9.76 -22.01 -2.53
CA GLU A 300 -9.91 -23.36 -2.00
C GLU A 300 -9.75 -23.41 -0.48
N ALA A 301 -8.74 -22.70 0.05
CA ALA A 301 -8.60 -22.51 1.49
C ALA A 301 -9.85 -21.86 2.10
N SER A 302 -10.43 -20.86 1.43
CA SER A 302 -11.67 -20.22 1.87
C SER A 302 -12.88 -21.14 1.83
N ARG A 303 -12.94 -22.04 0.85
CA ARG A 303 -13.95 -23.10 0.73
C ARG A 303 -13.89 -24.03 1.93
N HIS A 304 -12.75 -24.65 2.18
CA HIS A 304 -12.54 -25.53 3.33
C HIS A 304 -12.75 -24.85 4.68
N LEU A 305 -12.31 -23.60 4.82
CA LEU A 305 -12.43 -22.83 6.06
C LEU A 305 -13.87 -22.47 6.40
N PHE A 306 -14.68 -22.07 5.42
CA PHE A 306 -15.97 -21.43 5.69
C PHE A 306 -17.20 -22.21 5.23
N TYR A 307 -17.09 -23.16 4.30
CA TYR A 307 -18.26 -23.87 3.77
C TYR A 307 -18.57 -25.13 4.59
N LYS A 308 -19.68 -25.10 5.34
CA LYS A 308 -20.14 -26.20 6.22
C LYS A 308 -20.24 -27.56 5.54
N LYS A 309 -20.55 -27.62 4.24
CA LYS A 309 -20.68 -28.89 3.49
C LYS A 309 -19.33 -29.58 3.28
N GLU A 310 -18.27 -28.81 3.09
CA GLU A 310 -16.92 -29.31 2.78
C GLU A 310 -16.06 -29.51 4.03
N ARG A 311 -16.49 -28.99 5.18
CA ARG A 311 -15.81 -29.19 6.48
C ARG A 311 -15.82 -30.64 6.99
N LYS A 312 -16.67 -31.52 6.45
CA LYS A 312 -16.82 -32.90 6.96
C LYS A 312 -15.61 -33.79 6.66
N SER A 313 -14.75 -33.40 5.73
CA SER A 313 -13.45 -34.05 5.48
C SER A 313 -12.52 -33.04 4.82
N LEU A 314 -11.68 -32.37 5.62
CA LEU A 314 -10.52 -31.66 5.08
C LEU A 314 -9.63 -32.71 4.41
N SER A 315 -9.61 -32.74 3.08
CA SER A 315 -8.67 -33.57 2.33
C SER A 315 -7.24 -33.09 2.60
N GLU A 316 -6.26 -33.96 2.39
CA GLU A 316 -4.84 -33.58 2.46
C GLU A 316 -4.53 -32.39 1.54
N GLN A 317 -5.14 -32.38 0.36
CA GLN A 317 -5.05 -31.25 -0.57
C GLN A 317 -5.57 -29.94 0.04
N GLY A 318 -6.71 -29.99 0.74
CA GLY A 318 -7.26 -28.81 1.42
C GLY A 318 -6.37 -28.30 2.55
N ILE A 319 -5.76 -29.20 3.32
CA ILE A 319 -4.77 -28.85 4.36
C ILE A 319 -3.56 -28.17 3.71
N ASN A 320 -3.06 -28.71 2.60
CA ASN A 320 -1.92 -28.14 1.87
C ASN A 320 -2.25 -26.74 1.31
N SER A 321 -3.41 -26.56 0.69
CA SER A 321 -3.86 -25.23 0.23
C SER A 321 -3.90 -24.21 1.36
N ILE A 322 -4.39 -24.60 2.54
CA ILE A 322 -4.42 -23.72 3.72
C ILE A 322 -3.02 -23.43 4.26
N LYS A 323 -2.15 -24.45 4.36
CA LYS A 323 -0.74 -24.33 4.78
C LYS A 323 0.04 -23.36 3.88
N ASN A 324 -0.26 -23.33 2.57
CA ASN A 324 0.44 -22.48 1.60
C ASN A 324 0.08 -20.99 1.72
N VAL A 325 -1.16 -20.68 2.10
CA VAL A 325 -1.70 -19.31 2.03
C VAL A 325 -1.88 -18.62 3.38
N CYS A 326 -1.91 -19.38 4.49
CA CYS A 326 -2.12 -18.86 5.85
C CYS A 326 -0.80 -18.71 6.62
N HIS A 327 -0.80 -17.87 7.66
CA HIS A 327 0.32 -17.82 8.59
C HIS A 327 0.37 -19.11 9.40
N SER A 328 1.57 -19.67 9.56
CA SER A 328 1.80 -20.85 10.40
C SER A 328 2.82 -20.57 11.49
N ALA A 329 2.58 -21.11 12.68
CA ALA A 329 3.58 -21.16 13.74
C ALA A 329 3.76 -22.60 14.22
N THR A 330 4.99 -22.97 14.53
CA THR A 330 5.31 -24.28 15.08
C THR A 330 5.29 -24.23 16.60
N ILE A 331 4.55 -25.15 17.22
CA ILE A 331 4.32 -25.21 18.66
C ILE A 331 4.66 -26.61 19.17
N PRO A 332 5.43 -26.75 20.25
CA PRO A 332 5.68 -28.04 20.88
C PRO A 332 4.38 -28.65 21.38
N TYR A 333 4.09 -29.88 20.95
CA TYR A 333 2.89 -30.58 21.38
C TYR A 333 2.94 -30.87 22.89
N LYS A 334 1.88 -30.48 23.59
CA LYS A 334 1.59 -30.97 24.94
C LYS A 334 0.13 -31.46 24.97
N PRO A 335 -0.15 -32.60 25.61
CA PRO A 335 -1.51 -33.09 25.72
C PRO A 335 -2.37 -32.12 26.54
N SER A 336 -3.60 -31.89 26.09
CA SER A 336 -4.63 -31.10 26.79
C SER A 336 -4.27 -29.62 27.04
N ILE A 337 -3.61 -28.96 26.07
CA ILE A 337 -3.33 -27.52 26.15
C ILE A 337 -4.66 -26.73 26.14
N PRO A 338 -4.94 -25.89 27.15
CA PRO A 338 -6.07 -24.96 27.12
C PRO A 338 -5.91 -23.90 26.03
N LEU A 339 -7.01 -23.42 25.44
CA LEU A 339 -6.97 -22.40 24.37
C LEU A 339 -6.15 -21.16 24.73
N HIS A 340 -6.28 -20.61 25.94
CA HIS A 340 -5.52 -19.43 26.35
C HIS A 340 -3.99 -19.67 26.34
N VAL A 341 -3.55 -20.87 26.73
CA VAL A 341 -2.13 -21.27 26.68
C VAL A 341 -1.70 -21.46 25.23
N LEU A 342 -2.54 -22.05 24.37
CA LEU A 342 -2.25 -22.15 22.94
C LEU A 342 -2.09 -20.77 22.31
N CYS A 343 -2.99 -19.83 22.64
CA CYS A 343 -2.92 -18.45 22.17
C CYS A 343 -1.59 -17.79 22.60
N GLU A 344 -1.19 -17.93 23.85
CA GLU A 344 0.07 -17.38 24.35
C GLU A 344 1.30 -17.98 23.63
N LEU A 345 1.31 -19.30 23.44
CA LEU A 345 2.37 -20.00 22.71
C LEU A 345 2.42 -19.55 21.24
N PHE A 346 1.26 -19.32 20.64
CA PHE A 346 1.15 -18.87 19.26
C PHE A 346 1.63 -17.41 19.11
N THR A 347 1.26 -16.50 20.01
CA THR A 347 1.79 -15.12 20.03
C THR A 347 3.31 -15.10 20.15
N LYS A 348 3.88 -16.00 20.96
CA LYS A 348 5.34 -16.13 21.13
C LYS A 348 6.04 -16.73 19.91
N ALA A 349 5.40 -17.66 19.22
CA ALA A 349 5.96 -18.34 18.05
C ALA A 349 5.81 -17.54 16.75
N LEU A 350 4.90 -16.55 16.73
CA LEU A 350 4.72 -15.66 15.59
C LEU A 350 5.84 -14.59 15.52
N PRO A 351 6.29 -14.21 14.31
CA PRO A 351 7.16 -13.06 14.13
C PRO A 351 6.60 -11.80 14.80
N HIS A 352 7.47 -10.93 15.33
CA HIS A 352 7.06 -9.72 16.07
C HIS A 352 6.09 -8.80 15.31
N HIS A 353 6.10 -8.81 13.97
CA HIS A 353 5.18 -8.01 13.15
C HIS A 353 3.79 -8.66 12.95
N ILE A 354 3.63 -9.92 13.36
CA ILE A 354 2.39 -10.72 13.28
C ILE A 354 1.76 -10.89 14.67
N ALA A 355 2.55 -10.96 15.75
CA ALA A 355 2.05 -11.13 17.12
C ALA A 355 0.92 -10.14 17.52
N PRO A 356 1.02 -8.81 17.29
CA PRO A 356 -0.07 -7.87 17.61
C PRO A 356 -1.37 -8.15 16.84
N ARG A 357 -1.30 -8.87 15.71
CA ARG A 357 -2.47 -9.25 14.91
C ARG A 357 -3.17 -10.45 15.51
N PHE A 358 -2.41 -11.36 16.10
CA PHE A 358 -2.98 -12.49 16.81
C PHE A 358 -3.71 -12.02 18.08
N ASP A 359 -3.19 -11.02 18.78
CA ASP A 359 -3.90 -10.41 19.90
C ASP A 359 -5.25 -9.81 19.45
N ALA A 360 -5.26 -9.07 18.33
CA ALA A 360 -6.50 -8.57 17.73
C ALA A 360 -7.47 -9.68 17.27
N PHE A 361 -6.94 -10.82 16.82
CA PHE A 361 -7.72 -12.01 16.50
C PHE A 361 -8.34 -12.63 17.76
N VAL A 362 -7.60 -12.71 18.85
CA VAL A 362 -8.11 -13.17 20.16
C VAL A 362 -9.20 -12.23 20.66
N GLU A 363 -9.01 -10.90 20.55
CA GLU A 363 -10.06 -9.92 20.87
C GLU A 363 -11.33 -10.13 20.03
N GLU A 364 -11.19 -10.36 18.73
CA GLU A 364 -12.31 -10.65 17.83
C GLU A 364 -13.05 -11.93 18.26
N ILE A 365 -12.31 -12.99 18.59
CA ILE A 365 -12.88 -14.24 19.09
C ILE A 365 -13.68 -14.00 20.38
N LEU A 366 -13.11 -13.24 21.31
CA LEU A 366 -13.75 -12.94 22.59
C LEU A 366 -15.02 -12.10 22.41
N ALA A 367 -15.03 -11.19 21.42
CA ALA A 367 -16.18 -10.33 21.14
C ALA A 367 -17.30 -11.05 20.37
N ASP A 368 -16.96 -11.79 19.31
CA ASP A 368 -17.94 -12.36 18.39
C ASP A 368 -18.32 -13.81 18.75
N GLY A 369 -17.55 -14.48 19.62
CA GLY A 369 -17.75 -15.87 20.01
C GLY A 369 -17.52 -16.88 18.88
N THR A 370 -17.01 -16.43 17.73
CA THR A 370 -16.81 -17.27 16.55
C THR A 370 -15.36 -17.70 16.43
N LEU A 371 -14.98 -18.76 17.14
CA LEU A 371 -13.74 -19.49 16.90
C LEU A 371 -14.06 -20.91 16.43
N THR A 372 -13.35 -21.35 15.39
CA THR A 372 -13.41 -22.72 14.92
C THR A 372 -12.04 -23.37 14.94
N CYS A 373 -12.00 -24.64 15.34
CA CYS A 373 -10.86 -25.54 15.25
C CYS A 373 -11.19 -26.60 14.20
N ASN A 374 -10.42 -26.67 13.12
CA ASN A 374 -10.66 -27.56 11.98
C ASN A 374 -12.12 -27.45 11.45
N GLY A 375 -12.65 -26.23 11.44
CA GLY A 375 -14.03 -25.96 11.03
C GLY A 375 -15.12 -26.30 12.05
N GLN A 376 -14.79 -26.87 13.20
CA GLN A 376 -15.73 -27.10 14.30
C GLN A 376 -15.71 -25.93 15.29
N PRO A 377 -16.88 -25.39 15.71
CA PRO A 377 -16.91 -24.32 16.70
C PRO A 377 -16.31 -24.79 18.03
N ILE A 378 -15.50 -23.94 18.66
CA ILE A 378 -14.89 -24.20 19.98
C ILE A 378 -15.15 -23.03 20.92
N ASN A 379 -15.22 -23.32 22.23
CA ASN A 379 -15.36 -22.32 23.29
C ASN A 379 -14.00 -21.96 23.91
N LEU A 380 -13.98 -20.98 24.82
CA LEU A 380 -12.75 -20.53 25.49
C LEU A 380 -12.13 -21.60 26.41
N ASP A 381 -12.97 -22.51 26.93
CA ASP A 381 -12.55 -23.62 27.77
C ASP A 381 -12.05 -24.85 26.97
N HIS A 382 -11.99 -24.74 25.64
CA HIS A 382 -11.59 -25.84 24.78
C HIS A 382 -10.16 -26.29 25.09
N LYS A 383 -9.98 -27.61 25.24
CA LYS A 383 -8.68 -28.25 25.44
C LYS A 383 -8.32 -29.00 24.18
N PHE A 384 -7.15 -28.70 23.63
CA PHE A 384 -6.65 -29.36 22.43
C PHE A 384 -6.12 -30.75 22.78
N SER A 385 -6.59 -31.75 22.06
CA SER A 385 -6.26 -33.17 22.20
C SER A 385 -5.78 -33.75 20.86
N PRO A 386 -5.24 -34.98 20.81
CA PRO A 386 -4.77 -35.58 19.56
C PRO A 386 -5.82 -35.62 18.44
N THR A 387 -7.11 -35.69 18.78
CA THR A 387 -8.21 -35.71 17.80
C THR A 387 -8.39 -34.37 17.09
N ASN A 388 -7.82 -33.29 17.62
CA ASN A 388 -7.79 -31.96 17.02
C ASN A 388 -6.61 -31.77 16.04
N ILE A 389 -5.73 -32.76 15.90
CA ILE A 389 -4.55 -32.68 15.05
C ILE A 389 -4.81 -33.43 13.74
N LEU A 390 -4.85 -32.68 12.64
CA LEU A 390 -4.96 -33.18 11.27
C LEU A 390 -3.59 -33.14 10.62
N ALA A 391 -2.99 -34.31 10.40
CA ALA A 391 -1.70 -34.47 9.73
C ALA A 391 -0.67 -33.44 10.22
N ASP A 392 -0.31 -33.49 11.51
CA ASP A 392 0.58 -32.56 12.23
C ASP A 392 0.08 -31.12 12.44
N THR A 393 -1.13 -30.78 11.97
CA THR A 393 -1.64 -29.42 12.07
C THR A 393 -2.98 -29.28 12.78
N THR A 394 -3.19 -28.12 13.40
CA THR A 394 -4.50 -27.64 13.80
C THR A 394 -4.78 -26.31 13.13
N LEU A 395 -5.98 -26.19 12.58
CA LEU A 395 -6.46 -24.98 11.92
C LEU A 395 -7.32 -24.18 12.89
N LEU A 396 -6.91 -22.96 13.21
CA LEU A 396 -7.71 -22.01 13.97
C LEU A 396 -8.27 -20.96 13.02
N ALA A 397 -9.57 -20.73 13.04
CA ALA A 397 -10.19 -19.73 12.19
C ALA A 397 -11.33 -18.99 12.89
N SER A 398 -11.33 -17.67 12.74
CA SER A 398 -12.48 -16.81 13.03
C SER A 398 -13.23 -16.51 11.74
N LYS A 399 -14.24 -15.66 11.81
CA LYS A 399 -14.92 -15.10 10.64
C LYS A 399 -13.94 -14.49 9.64
N ASN A 400 -12.85 -13.92 10.13
CA ASN A 400 -12.03 -13.00 9.34
C ASN A 400 -10.60 -13.45 9.06
N THR A 401 -10.06 -14.34 9.87
CA THR A 401 -8.65 -14.73 9.82
C THR A 401 -8.50 -16.20 10.14
N ALA A 402 -7.46 -16.81 9.58
CA ALA A 402 -7.11 -18.19 9.82
C ALA A 402 -5.62 -18.31 10.11
N PHE A 403 -5.29 -19.20 11.04
CA PHE A 403 -3.94 -19.50 11.50
C PHE A 403 -3.74 -21.00 11.53
N VAL A 404 -2.54 -21.42 11.13
CA VAL A 404 -2.13 -22.83 11.14
C VAL A 404 -1.18 -23.06 12.31
N VAL A 405 -1.55 -23.95 13.21
CA VAL A 405 -0.68 -24.45 14.27
C VAL A 405 -0.02 -25.73 13.75
N LYS A 406 1.31 -25.71 13.58
CA LYS A 406 2.11 -26.91 13.30
C LYS A 406 2.58 -27.49 14.63
N TRP A 407 2.27 -28.75 14.88
CA TRP A 407 2.62 -29.40 16.14
C TRP A 407 3.97 -30.11 16.00
N GLU A 408 4.94 -29.73 16.83
CA GLU A 408 6.16 -30.51 17.04
C GLU A 408 5.83 -31.70 17.95
N THR A 409 5.56 -32.85 17.34
CA THR A 409 5.60 -34.12 18.08
C THR A 409 7.05 -34.42 18.38
N GLY A 410 7.49 -34.17 19.61
CA GLY A 410 8.85 -34.47 20.03
C GLY A 410 9.21 -35.90 19.63
N THR A 411 10.26 -36.06 18.84
CA THR A 411 10.93 -37.34 18.62
C THR A 411 11.53 -37.80 19.95
N SER A 412 10.72 -38.40 20.81
CA SER A 412 11.25 -39.28 21.84
C SER A 412 10.58 -40.63 21.63
N PRO A 413 11.29 -41.64 21.09
CA PRO A 413 10.86 -43.01 21.32
C PRO A 413 10.81 -43.17 22.85
N ILE A 414 9.63 -43.52 23.37
CA ILE A 414 9.56 -44.06 24.71
C ILE A 414 10.42 -45.32 24.64
N PRO A 415 11.56 -45.43 25.38
CA PRO A 415 12.24 -46.70 25.46
C PRO A 415 11.25 -47.67 26.08
N SER A 416 10.87 -48.70 25.32
CA SER A 416 10.09 -49.83 25.83
C SER A 416 10.82 -50.38 27.05
N THR A 417 10.22 -50.22 28.22
CA THR A 417 10.66 -50.90 29.44
C THR A 417 9.98 -52.25 29.54
#